data_AF-A0A177EEN3-F1
#
_entry.id   AF-A0A177EEN3-F1
#
_cell.length_a   1.000
_cell.length_b   1.000
_cell.length_c   1.000
_cell.angle_alpha   90.00
_cell.angle_beta   90.00
_cell.angle_gamma   90.00
#
_symmetry.space_group_name_H-M   'P 1'
#
loop_
_entity.id
_entity.type
_entity.pdbx_description
1 polymer ?
#
loop_
_entity_poly.entity_id
_entity_poly.type
_entity_poly.pdbx_seq_one_letter_code
_entity_poly.pdbx_strand_id
1 'polypeptide(L)'
;MGAYIDNNCAKFFRVNQVEITTNPGLISIEVGDVECLYIPPRTDVLCFSPKAWELYKSGKLADKLARSQTNLSVLSPEHQTMVMSREGIVGKVNDLCCVCLSTVKDLRISNPNTEMCILDSPKHPICIACLDGLICSGRRAGLIKCPSCRKEHMLPFVKNKVRQNSQDVFVITIPTPLPVLSFPRPNPAKKLHWV
;
A
#
# COMPACT_ATOMS: atom_id res chain seq x y z
N MET A 1 51.66 20.79 8.71
CA MET A 1 50.44 20.94 7.90
C MET A 1 50.00 19.56 7.46
N GLY A 2 48.94 19.03 8.08
CA GLY A 2 48.38 17.73 7.69
C GLY A 2 47.59 17.87 6.39
N ALA A 3 47.80 16.95 5.45
CA ALA A 3 47.05 16.91 4.20
C ALA A 3 45.57 16.65 4.49
N TYR A 4 44.72 17.56 4.02
CA TYR A 4 43.26 17.41 4.07
C TYR A 4 42.88 16.40 2.98
N ILE A 5 42.56 15.16 3.37
CA ILE A 5 42.00 14.17 2.45
C ILE A 5 40.57 14.62 2.16
N ASP A 6 40.35 15.13 0.95
CA ASP A 6 39.03 15.49 0.47
C ASP A 6 38.19 14.21 0.32
N ASN A 7 37.38 13.91 1.35
CA ASN A 7 36.49 12.75 1.37
C ASN A 7 35.35 12.98 0.37
N ASN A 8 35.64 12.72 -0.91
CA ASN A 8 34.73 12.97 -2.02
C ASN A 8 33.65 11.88 -2.17
N CYS A 9 33.12 11.39 -1.05
CA CYS A 9 32.09 10.36 -0.99
C CYS A 9 30.87 10.76 -1.83
N ALA A 10 30.40 12.01 -1.73
CA ALA A 10 29.32 12.51 -2.57
C ALA A 10 29.58 12.33 -4.08
N LYS A 11 30.79 12.62 -4.56
CA LYS A 11 31.12 12.45 -5.98
C LYS A 11 31.14 10.98 -6.38
N PHE A 12 31.61 10.10 -5.50
CA PHE A 12 31.57 8.66 -5.73
C PHE A 12 30.13 8.14 -5.88
N PHE A 13 29.22 8.49 -4.96
CA PHE A 13 27.81 8.08 -5.05
C PHE A 13 27.05 8.72 -6.22
N ARG A 14 27.49 9.88 -6.73
CA ARG A 14 26.88 10.53 -7.90
C ARG A 14 27.18 9.86 -9.23
N VAL A 15 28.32 9.17 -9.36
CA VAL A 15 28.80 8.63 -10.65
C VAL A 15 28.85 7.12 -10.72
N ASN A 16 28.61 6.43 -9.60
CA ASN A 16 28.64 4.97 -9.54
C ASN A 16 27.28 4.41 -9.15
N GLN A 17 26.96 3.24 -9.70
CA GLN A 17 25.89 2.41 -9.17
C GLN A 17 26.43 1.66 -7.95
N VAL A 18 25.74 1.79 -6.82
CA VAL A 18 26.14 1.15 -5.55
C VAL A 18 25.04 0.18 -5.14
N GLU A 19 25.39 -1.09 -5.04
CA GLU A 19 24.54 -2.11 -4.43
C GLU A 19 24.78 -2.10 -2.93
N ILE A 20 23.74 -1.82 -2.14
CA ILE A 20 23.82 -1.82 -0.68
C ILE A 20 22.97 -2.98 -0.17
N THR A 21 23.63 -4.07 0.22
CA THR A 21 22.97 -5.15 0.96
C THR A 21 22.79 -4.72 2.40
N THR A 22 21.55 -4.56 2.84
CA THR A 22 21.23 -4.08 4.18
C THR A 22 20.11 -4.90 4.84
N ASN A 23 19.87 -4.65 6.12
CA ASN A 23 18.75 -5.23 6.84
C ASN A 23 17.41 -4.73 6.25
N PRO A 24 16.39 -5.59 6.10
CA PRO A 24 15.10 -5.23 5.49
C PRO A 24 14.35 -4.06 6.17
N GLY A 25 14.70 -3.76 7.43
CA GLY A 25 14.10 -2.68 8.21
C GLY A 25 14.81 -1.32 8.09
N LEU A 26 15.89 -1.20 7.30
CA LEU A 26 16.64 0.04 7.18
C LEU A 26 15.92 1.02 6.23
N ILE A 27 15.43 2.14 6.78
CA ILE A 27 14.62 3.14 6.07
C ILE A 27 15.45 4.29 5.48
N SER A 28 16.65 4.51 5.99
CA SER A 28 17.60 5.51 5.48
C SER A 28 19.04 5.05 5.69
N ILE A 29 19.91 5.45 4.78
CA ILE A 29 21.36 5.24 4.84
C ILE A 29 22.01 6.58 4.58
N GLU A 30 22.81 7.06 5.51
CA GLU A 30 23.62 8.25 5.32
C GLU A 30 25.06 7.85 5.04
N VAL A 31 25.64 8.33 3.94
CA VAL A 31 27.04 8.13 3.58
C VAL A 31 27.69 9.48 3.29
N GLY A 32 28.39 10.01 4.30
CA GLY A 32 28.92 11.38 4.23
C GLY A 32 27.79 12.41 4.28
N ASP A 33 27.72 13.27 3.28
CA ASP A 33 26.66 14.28 3.05
C ASP A 33 25.52 13.77 2.15
N VAL A 34 25.46 12.46 1.87
CA VAL A 34 24.45 11.84 1.01
C VAL A 34 23.52 10.97 1.85
N GLU A 35 22.24 11.35 1.91
CA GLU A 35 21.18 10.51 2.46
C GLU A 35 20.48 9.70 1.34
N CYS A 36 20.61 8.38 1.39
CA CYS A 36 19.93 7.42 0.54
C CYS A 36 18.67 6.91 1.25
N LEU A 37 17.49 7.32 0.77
CA LEU A 37 16.22 6.80 1.27
C LEU A 37 15.88 5.48 0.57
N TYR A 38 15.83 4.39 1.33
CA TYR A 38 15.32 3.12 0.82
C TYR A 38 13.79 3.15 0.93
N ILE A 39 13.12 3.08 -0.22
CA ILE A 39 11.67 2.91 -0.28
C ILE A 39 11.43 1.42 -0.49
N PRO A 40 11.05 0.66 0.55
CA PRO A 40 10.72 -0.74 0.36
C PRO A 40 9.59 -0.87 -0.67
N PRO A 41 9.61 -1.94 -1.49
CA PRO A 41 8.50 -2.24 -2.38
C PRO A 41 7.23 -2.28 -1.54
N ARG A 42 6.28 -1.41 -1.88
CA ARG A 42 5.03 -1.29 -1.14
C ARG A 42 4.15 -2.47 -1.51
N THR A 43 3.60 -3.13 -0.51
CA THR A 43 2.57 -4.12 -0.76
C THR A 43 1.24 -3.38 -0.95
N ASP A 44 0.62 -3.56 -2.10
CA ASP A 44 -0.71 -3.02 -2.32
C ASP A 44 -1.74 -3.89 -1.59
N VAL A 45 -2.74 -3.25 -0.99
CA VAL A 45 -3.88 -3.91 -0.37
C VAL A 45 -5.14 -3.32 -0.96
N LEU A 46 -6.06 -4.17 -1.39
CA LEU A 46 -7.33 -3.73 -1.95
C LEU A 46 -8.41 -3.69 -0.86
N CYS A 47 -8.98 -2.51 -0.64
CA CYS A 47 -10.04 -2.25 0.33
C CYS A 47 -11.33 -1.86 -0.38
N PHE A 48 -12.46 -2.26 0.20
CA PHE A 48 -13.79 -2.10 -0.35
C PHE A 48 -14.67 -1.38 0.67
N SER A 49 -15.37 -0.35 0.22
CA SER A 49 -16.53 0.16 0.96
C SER A 49 -17.58 -0.93 1.15
N PRO A 50 -18.53 -0.81 2.10
CA PRO A 50 -19.46 -1.90 2.39
C PRO A 50 -20.31 -2.32 1.19
N LYS A 51 -20.76 -1.35 0.36
CA LYS A 51 -21.50 -1.65 -0.87
C LYS A 51 -20.62 -2.33 -1.92
N ALA A 52 -19.37 -1.87 -2.09
CA ALA A 52 -18.42 -2.49 -3.01
C ALA A 52 -18.10 -3.94 -2.60
N TRP A 53 -17.99 -4.20 -1.30
CA TRP A 53 -17.74 -5.53 -0.75
C TRP A 53 -18.89 -6.50 -1.05
N GLU A 54 -20.14 -6.09 -0.85
CA GLU A 54 -21.29 -6.96 -1.19
C GLU A 54 -21.37 -7.27 -2.69
N LEU A 55 -21.10 -6.28 -3.54
CA LEU A 55 -21.02 -6.50 -5.00
C LEU A 55 -19.87 -7.43 -5.37
N TYR A 56 -18.72 -7.27 -4.73
CA TYR A 56 -17.55 -8.11 -4.93
C TYR A 56 -17.87 -9.58 -4.62
N LYS A 57 -18.44 -9.84 -3.43
CA LYS A 57 -18.84 -11.19 -3.01
C LYS A 57 -19.86 -11.83 -3.94
N SER A 58 -20.79 -11.04 -4.46
CA SER A 58 -21.82 -11.53 -5.39
C SER A 58 -21.33 -11.73 -6.83
N GLY A 59 -20.06 -11.43 -7.14
CA GLY A 59 -19.49 -11.50 -8.49
C GLY A 59 -19.98 -10.40 -9.44
N LYS A 60 -20.70 -9.38 -8.92
CA LYS A 60 -21.34 -8.31 -9.71
C LYS A 60 -20.52 -7.01 -9.77
N LEU A 61 -19.41 -6.93 -9.03
CA LEU A 61 -18.57 -5.72 -9.01
C LEU A 61 -17.98 -5.42 -10.39
N ALA A 62 -17.50 -6.44 -11.10
CA ALA A 62 -16.93 -6.31 -12.44
C ALA A 62 -17.88 -5.60 -13.41
N ASP A 63 -19.16 -6.00 -13.43
CA ASP A 63 -20.17 -5.39 -14.30
C ASP A 63 -20.43 -3.92 -13.95
N LYS A 64 -20.36 -3.55 -12.66
CA LYS A 64 -20.53 -2.16 -12.21
C LYS A 64 -19.33 -1.30 -12.57
N LEU A 65 -18.11 -1.83 -12.44
CA LEU A 65 -16.88 -1.14 -12.84
C LEU A 65 -16.81 -0.96 -14.37
N ALA A 66 -17.20 -1.97 -15.14
CA ALA A 66 -17.25 -1.90 -16.61
C ALA A 66 -18.28 -0.86 -17.10
N ARG A 67 -19.50 -0.86 -16.54
CA ARG A 67 -20.55 0.12 -16.91
C ARG A 67 -20.17 1.57 -16.61
N SER A 68 -19.39 1.78 -15.56
CA SER A 68 -18.90 3.10 -15.18
C SER A 68 -17.63 3.52 -15.91
N GLN A 69 -17.08 2.66 -16.78
CA GLN A 69 -15.78 2.85 -17.43
C GLN A 69 -14.68 3.22 -16.41
N THR A 70 -14.73 2.58 -15.23
CA THR A 70 -13.74 2.84 -14.18
C THR A 70 -12.36 2.48 -14.69
N ASN A 71 -11.41 3.41 -14.61
CA ASN A 71 -10.04 3.13 -15.01
C ASN A 71 -9.38 2.13 -14.06
N LEU A 72 -9.19 0.88 -14.51
CA LEU A 72 -8.55 -0.18 -13.74
C LEU A 72 -7.02 -0.19 -13.89
N SER A 73 -6.45 0.53 -14.86
CA SER A 73 -5.00 0.53 -15.12
C SER A 73 -4.17 1.06 -13.95
N VAL A 74 -4.84 1.72 -13.01
CA VAL A 74 -4.28 2.23 -11.77
C VAL A 74 -3.98 1.10 -10.76
N LEU A 75 -4.60 -0.07 -10.89
CA LEU A 75 -4.37 -1.23 -10.03
C LEU A 75 -3.27 -2.16 -10.59
N SER A 76 -2.62 -2.92 -9.72
CA SER A 76 -1.76 -4.03 -10.14
C SER A 76 -2.55 -5.09 -10.93
N PRO A 77 -1.91 -5.86 -11.83
CA PRO A 77 -2.59 -6.91 -12.61
C PRO A 77 -3.34 -7.93 -11.74
N GLU A 78 -2.80 -8.26 -10.57
CA GLU A 78 -3.43 -9.15 -9.59
C GLU A 78 -4.71 -8.53 -9.01
N HIS A 79 -4.67 -7.24 -8.65
CA HIS A 79 -5.86 -6.53 -8.17
C HIS A 79 -6.90 -6.30 -9.27
N GLN A 80 -6.47 -6.06 -10.50
CA GLN A 80 -7.38 -6.01 -11.67
C GLN A 80 -8.11 -7.33 -11.83
N THR A 81 -7.36 -8.44 -11.83
CA THR A 81 -7.93 -9.80 -11.90
C THR A 81 -8.88 -10.03 -10.73
N MET A 82 -8.51 -9.58 -9.53
CA MET A 82 -9.34 -9.72 -8.34
C MET A 82 -10.68 -9.00 -8.52
N VAL A 83 -10.72 -7.72 -8.88
CA VAL A 83 -11.98 -6.95 -9.01
C VAL A 83 -12.83 -7.38 -10.21
N MET A 84 -12.21 -7.95 -11.24
CA MET A 84 -12.89 -8.46 -12.44
C MET A 84 -13.35 -9.92 -12.31
N SER A 85 -12.88 -10.63 -11.28
CA SER A 85 -13.26 -12.01 -11.01
C SER A 85 -14.77 -12.10 -10.74
N ARG A 86 -15.45 -12.93 -11.53
CA ARG A 86 -16.87 -13.31 -11.33
C ARG A 86 -17.04 -14.43 -10.31
N GLU A 87 -15.94 -15.12 -10.03
CA GLU A 87 -15.80 -16.03 -8.91
C GLU A 87 -15.68 -15.17 -7.65
N GLY A 88 -16.85 -14.72 -7.15
CA GLY A 88 -16.94 -14.09 -5.85
C GLY A 88 -16.27 -14.96 -4.78
N ILE A 89 -16.06 -14.43 -3.58
CA ILE A 89 -15.55 -15.28 -2.50
C ILE A 89 -16.66 -16.26 -2.09
N VAL A 90 -16.72 -17.41 -2.76
CA VAL A 90 -17.75 -18.43 -2.52
C VAL A 90 -17.40 -19.16 -1.22
N GLY A 91 -18.10 -18.83 -0.13
CA GLY A 91 -18.03 -19.56 1.15
C GLY A 91 -18.34 -18.71 2.37
N LYS A 92 -19.22 -19.20 3.26
CA LYS A 92 -19.69 -18.47 4.48
C LYS A 92 -18.57 -18.01 5.42
N VAL A 93 -17.42 -18.68 5.40
CA VAL A 93 -16.25 -18.36 6.26
C VAL A 93 -15.44 -17.18 5.71
N ASN A 94 -15.55 -16.92 4.41
CA ASN A 94 -14.77 -15.87 3.73
C ASN A 94 -15.49 -14.51 3.70
N ASP A 95 -16.53 -14.35 4.52
CA ASP A 95 -17.29 -13.11 4.66
C ASP A 95 -16.95 -12.35 5.95
N LEU A 96 -16.22 -13.00 6.85
CA LEU A 96 -15.86 -12.49 8.16
C LEU A 96 -14.47 -11.88 8.14
N CYS A 97 -14.28 -10.84 8.93
CA CYS A 97 -12.93 -10.40 9.25
C CYS A 97 -12.18 -11.54 9.95
N CYS A 98 -11.02 -11.92 9.44
CA CYS A 98 -10.19 -12.98 9.99
C CYS A 98 -9.60 -12.69 11.39
N VAL A 99 -9.81 -11.49 11.93
CA VAL A 99 -9.35 -11.07 13.26
C VAL A 99 -10.50 -11.00 14.25
N CYS A 100 -11.49 -10.13 13.99
CA CYS A 100 -12.60 -9.93 14.93
C CYS A 100 -13.81 -10.82 14.67
N LEU A 101 -13.79 -11.64 13.61
CA LEU A 101 -14.88 -12.52 13.18
C LEU A 101 -16.21 -11.79 12.91
N SER A 102 -16.19 -10.47 12.77
CA SER A 102 -17.36 -9.66 12.48
C SER A 102 -17.68 -9.68 10.98
N THR A 103 -18.97 -9.69 10.65
CA THR A 103 -19.43 -9.45 9.28
C THR A 103 -19.36 -7.96 8.94
N VAL A 104 -19.45 -7.62 7.65
CA VAL A 104 -19.64 -6.22 7.22
C VAL A 104 -20.90 -5.59 7.80
N LYS A 105 -21.96 -6.38 8.02
CA LYS A 105 -23.20 -5.87 8.62
C LYS A 105 -22.95 -5.42 10.07
N ASP A 106 -22.27 -6.24 10.86
CA ASP A 106 -21.95 -5.93 12.26
C ASP A 106 -21.04 -4.69 12.35
N LEU A 107 -20.03 -4.63 11.49
CA LEU A 107 -19.10 -3.51 11.44
C LEU A 107 -19.80 -2.20 11.06
N ARG A 108 -20.78 -2.24 10.15
CA ARG A 108 -21.54 -1.04 9.74
C ARG A 108 -22.40 -0.46 10.86
N ILE A 109 -22.88 -1.29 11.79
CA ILE A 109 -23.65 -0.83 12.96
C ILE A 109 -22.76 0.07 13.83
N SER A 110 -21.49 -0.32 14.01
CA SER A 110 -20.54 0.44 14.82
C SER A 110 -19.89 1.60 14.06
N ASN A 111 -19.64 1.42 12.76
CA ASN A 111 -19.03 2.43 11.90
C ASN A 111 -19.55 2.31 10.45
N PRO A 112 -20.40 3.23 9.98
CA PRO A 112 -20.98 3.17 8.63
C PRO A 112 -19.94 3.33 7.52
N ASN A 113 -18.78 3.93 7.83
CA ASN A 113 -17.66 4.15 6.91
C ASN A 113 -16.60 3.05 7.01
N THR A 114 -16.92 1.89 7.62
CA THR A 114 -16.03 0.74 7.67
C THR A 114 -15.68 0.25 6.26
N GLU A 115 -14.51 -0.36 6.11
CA GLU A 115 -14.05 -0.98 4.87
C GLU A 115 -13.59 -2.41 5.17
N MET A 116 -13.70 -3.27 4.15
CA MET A 116 -13.09 -4.61 4.17
C MET A 116 -11.93 -4.63 3.20
N CYS A 117 -10.79 -5.15 3.63
CA CYS A 117 -9.59 -5.26 2.84
C CYS A 117 -9.21 -6.73 2.61
N ILE A 118 -8.56 -7.01 1.48
CA ILE A 118 -7.99 -8.31 1.17
C ILE A 118 -6.47 -8.16 1.14
N LEU A 119 -5.79 -8.90 2.02
CA LEU A 119 -4.33 -8.79 2.17
C LEU A 119 -3.58 -9.43 1.00
N ASP A 120 -4.01 -10.60 0.54
CA ASP A 120 -3.37 -11.35 -0.55
C ASP A 120 -4.22 -12.58 -0.92
N SER A 121 -3.80 -13.37 -1.90
CA SER A 121 -4.33 -14.69 -2.23
C SER A 121 -3.64 -15.80 -1.38
N PRO A 122 -4.40 -16.71 -0.73
CA PRO A 122 -5.85 -16.79 -0.73
C PRO A 122 -6.51 -15.65 0.05
N LYS A 123 -7.63 -15.16 -0.51
CA LYS A 123 -8.36 -13.93 -0.19
C LYS A 123 -8.88 -13.91 1.26
N HIS A 124 -8.05 -13.58 2.24
CA HIS A 124 -8.48 -13.43 3.63
C HIS A 124 -9.02 -12.01 3.88
N PRO A 125 -10.33 -11.84 4.16
CA PRO A 125 -10.88 -10.54 4.47
C PRO A 125 -10.45 -10.07 5.85
N ILE A 126 -10.10 -8.80 5.95
CA ILE A 126 -9.82 -8.12 7.20
C ILE A 126 -10.51 -6.77 7.21
N CYS A 127 -11.18 -6.40 8.31
CA CYS A 127 -11.74 -5.06 8.41
C CYS A 127 -10.63 -4.03 8.57
N ILE A 128 -10.86 -2.81 8.09
CA ILE A 128 -9.86 -1.75 8.09
C ILE A 128 -9.29 -1.46 9.49
N ALA A 129 -10.13 -1.52 10.53
CA ALA A 129 -9.71 -1.30 11.92
C ALA A 129 -8.75 -2.39 12.42
N CYS A 130 -9.03 -3.66 12.14
CA CYS A 130 -8.13 -4.75 12.50
C CYS A 130 -6.85 -4.72 11.67
N LEU A 131 -6.92 -4.36 10.38
CA LEU A 131 -5.74 -4.16 9.55
C LEU A 131 -4.85 -3.05 10.11
N ASP A 132 -5.43 -1.92 10.51
CA ASP A 132 -4.69 -0.82 11.15
C ASP A 132 -4.03 -1.26 12.46
N GLY A 133 -4.73 -2.05 13.29
CA GLY A 133 -4.15 -2.66 14.48
C GLY A 133 -2.95 -3.56 14.19
N LEU A 134 -3.03 -4.40 13.15
CA LEU A 134 -1.92 -5.25 12.71
C LEU A 134 -0.74 -4.42 12.19
N ILE A 135 -0.98 -3.40 11.35
CA ILE A 135 0.08 -2.52 10.84
C ILE A 135 0.77 -1.80 12.00
N CYS A 136 0.02 -1.28 12.97
CA CYS A 136 0.57 -0.59 14.14
C CYS A 136 1.47 -1.54 14.96
N SER A 137 1.02 -2.78 15.15
CA SER A 137 1.77 -3.79 15.90
C SER A 137 3.01 -4.28 15.14
N GLY A 138 2.92 -4.42 13.82
CA GLY A 138 4.00 -4.89 12.94
C GLY A 138 5.04 -3.84 12.58
N ARG A 139 4.82 -2.57 12.91
CA ARG A 139 5.70 -1.45 12.49
C ARG A 139 7.17 -1.66 12.86
N ARG A 140 7.45 -2.20 14.06
CA ARG A 140 8.83 -2.47 14.50
C ARG A 140 9.50 -3.59 13.72
N ALA A 141 8.73 -4.58 13.29
CA ALA A 141 9.23 -5.73 12.53
C ALA A 141 9.31 -5.44 11.02
N GLY A 142 8.68 -4.36 10.54
CA GLY A 142 8.61 -4.05 9.11
C GLY A 142 7.69 -4.99 8.31
N LEU A 143 6.95 -5.88 9.00
CA LEU A 143 6.05 -6.85 8.38
C LEU A 143 4.85 -7.15 9.29
N ILE A 144 3.80 -7.71 8.70
CA ILE A 144 2.71 -8.37 9.42
C ILE A 144 2.54 -9.80 8.93
N LYS A 145 1.97 -10.67 9.77
CA LYS A 145 1.56 -12.03 9.37
C LYS A 145 0.05 -12.06 9.23
N CYS A 146 -0.45 -12.63 8.13
CA CYS A 146 -1.88 -12.89 7.99
C CYS A 146 -2.35 -13.80 9.14
N PRO A 147 -3.37 -13.41 9.92
CA PRO A 147 -3.89 -14.22 11.02
C PRO A 147 -4.39 -15.60 10.60
N SER A 148 -4.89 -15.73 9.36
CA SER A 148 -5.43 -16.98 8.82
C SER A 148 -4.37 -17.92 8.24
N CYS A 149 -3.57 -17.46 7.27
CA CYS A 149 -2.59 -18.32 6.57
C CYS A 149 -1.14 -18.13 7.01
N ARG A 150 -0.87 -17.22 7.95
CA ARG A 150 0.47 -16.88 8.46
C ARG A 150 1.46 -16.33 7.41
N LYS A 151 1.02 -16.12 6.16
CA LYS A 151 1.82 -15.46 5.11
C LYS A 151 2.28 -14.09 5.60
N GLU A 152 3.55 -13.79 5.36
CA GLU A 152 4.15 -12.51 5.73
C GLU A 152 3.91 -11.47 4.65
N HIS A 153 3.60 -10.26 5.07
CA HIS A 153 3.36 -9.11 4.21
C HIS A 153 4.21 -7.94 4.67
N MET A 154 5.02 -7.40 3.77
CA MET A 154 5.93 -6.30 4.05
C MET A 154 5.17 -4.99 4.22
N LEU A 155 5.60 -4.18 5.18
CA LEU A 155 5.09 -2.82 5.39
C LEU A 155 6.00 -1.80 4.69
N PRO A 156 5.48 -0.62 4.30
CA PRO A 156 4.10 -0.15 4.48
C PRO A 156 3.14 -0.61 3.37
N PHE A 157 1.85 -0.68 3.68
CA PHE A 157 0.80 -0.93 2.69
C PHE A 157 0.34 0.31 1.95
N VAL A 158 0.04 0.17 0.66
CA VAL A 158 -0.78 1.12 -0.11
C VAL A 158 -2.20 0.59 -0.18
N LYS A 159 -3.15 1.30 0.43
CA LYS A 159 -4.55 0.88 0.47
C LYS A 159 -5.31 1.43 -0.72
N ASN A 160 -5.41 0.65 -1.79
CA ASN A 160 -6.25 0.98 -2.94
C ASN A 160 -7.71 0.76 -2.56
N LYS A 161 -8.59 1.74 -2.80
CA LYS A 161 -9.97 1.71 -2.31
C LYS A 161 -10.98 1.66 -3.44
N VAL A 162 -11.85 0.66 -3.44
CA VAL A 162 -13.04 0.59 -4.30
C VAL A 162 -14.24 1.10 -3.51
N ARG A 163 -14.80 2.23 -3.94
CA ARG A 163 -15.94 2.86 -3.27
C ARG A 163 -16.96 3.39 -4.26
N GLN A 164 -18.19 3.53 -3.78
CA GLN A 164 -19.22 4.25 -4.51
C GLN A 164 -19.12 5.74 -4.17
N ASN A 165 -19.14 6.61 -5.18
CA ASN A 165 -19.19 8.06 -4.99
C ASN A 165 -20.65 8.54 -4.79
N SER A 166 -20.84 9.85 -4.64
CA SER A 166 -22.17 10.48 -4.45
C SER A 166 -23.10 10.36 -5.67
N GLN A 167 -22.59 10.00 -6.84
CA GLN A 167 -23.34 9.84 -8.09
C GLN A 167 -23.70 8.37 -8.35
N ASP A 168 -23.61 7.50 -7.33
CA ASP A 168 -23.83 6.05 -7.43
C ASP A 168 -22.81 5.31 -8.32
N VAL A 169 -21.73 5.99 -8.74
CA VAL A 169 -20.66 5.45 -9.58
C VAL A 169 -19.55 4.85 -8.72
N PHE A 170 -19.08 3.65 -9.07
CA PHE A 170 -17.92 3.05 -8.40
C PHE A 170 -16.63 3.66 -8.93
N VAL A 171 -15.72 3.98 -8.03
CA VAL A 171 -14.43 4.58 -8.34
C VAL A 171 -13.34 3.87 -7.55
N ILE A 172 -12.16 3.78 -8.16
CA ILE A 172 -10.94 3.35 -7.48
C ILE A 172 -10.21 4.61 -7.01
N THR A 173 -9.95 4.70 -5.71
CA THR A 173 -9.13 5.76 -5.13
C THR A 173 -7.81 5.16 -4.70
N ILE A 174 -6.73 5.63 -5.32
CA ILE A 174 -5.36 5.33 -4.89
C ILE A 174 -4.93 6.41 -3.91
N PRO A 175 -4.32 6.07 -2.77
CA PRO A 175 -3.73 7.06 -1.90
C PRO A 175 -2.73 7.86 -2.71
N THR A 176 -2.86 9.19 -2.72
CA THR A 176 -1.82 10.03 -3.31
C THR A 176 -0.50 9.64 -2.65
N PRO A 177 0.51 9.18 -3.42
CA PRO A 177 1.80 8.90 -2.85
C PRO A 177 2.25 10.18 -2.13
N LEU A 178 2.56 10.09 -0.83
CA LEU A 178 3.24 11.20 -0.17
C LEU A 178 4.46 11.54 -1.03
N PRO A 179 4.71 12.83 -1.32
CA PRO A 179 5.79 13.24 -2.18
C PRO A 179 7.07 12.58 -1.68
N VAL A 180 7.64 11.72 -2.53
CA VAL A 180 8.97 11.18 -2.30
C VAL A 180 9.90 12.37 -2.40
N LEU A 181 10.61 12.68 -1.31
CA LEU A 181 11.77 13.54 -1.37
C LEU A 181 12.85 12.77 -2.14
N SER A 182 12.87 12.96 -3.45
CA SER A 182 13.97 12.52 -4.30
C SER A 182 14.93 13.70 -4.49
N PHE A 183 16.18 13.52 -4.07
CA PHE A 183 17.26 14.48 -4.28
C PHE A 183 18.23 13.97 -5.36
N PRO A 184 18.64 14.81 -6.34
CA PRO A 184 17.86 15.84 -7.01
C PRO A 184 17.83 15.70 -8.55
N ARG A 185 16.90 16.47 -9.13
CA ARG A 185 16.62 16.69 -10.56
C ARG A 185 17.78 17.35 -11.33
N PRO A 186 17.79 17.30 -12.68
CA PRO A 186 18.93 17.68 -13.52
C PRO A 186 19.25 19.19 -13.68
N ASN A 187 18.77 20.11 -12.83
CA ASN A 187 19.06 21.54 -13.03
C ASN A 187 19.57 22.24 -11.75
N PRO A 188 20.79 22.83 -11.79
CA PRO A 188 21.31 23.63 -10.69
C PRO A 188 20.57 24.96 -10.60
N ALA A 189 19.74 25.14 -9.57
CA ALA A 189 19.35 26.47 -9.15
C ALA A 189 20.60 27.16 -8.55
N LYS A 190 20.90 28.37 -9.03
CA LYS A 190 22.02 29.19 -8.59
C LYS A 190 22.00 29.33 -7.06
N LYS A 191 23.16 29.09 -6.44
CA LYS A 191 23.42 29.29 -5.01
C LYS A 191 22.94 30.67 -4.55
N LEU A 192 22.15 30.72 -3.49
CA LEU A 192 21.99 31.92 -2.68
C LEU A 192 23.07 31.89 -1.60
N HIS A 193 23.93 32.90 -1.62
CA HIS A 193 24.85 33.21 -0.54
C HIS A 193 24.06 33.85 0.61
N TRP A 194 24.27 33.37 1.83
CA TRP A 194 23.98 34.14 3.03
C TRP A 194 25.31 34.60 3.62
N VAL A 195 25.38 35.91 3.89
CA VAL A 195 26.47 36.58 4.61
C VAL A 195 26.37 36.23 6.09
#